data_AF-A0A2V8LCF5-F1
#
_entry.id   AF-A0A2V8LCF5-F1
#
_cell.length_a   1.000
_cell.length_b   1.000
_cell.length_c   1.000
_cell.angle_alpha   90.00
_cell.angle_beta   90.00
_cell.angle_gamma   90.00
#
_symmetry.space_group_name_H-M   'P 1'
#
loop_
_entity.id
_entity.type
_entity.pdbx_description
1 polymer ?
#
loop_
_entity_poly.entity_id
_entity_poly.type
_entity_poly.pdbx_seq_one_letter_code
_entity_poly.pdbx_strand_id
1 'polypeptide(L)'
;MPEFLCTLEFLHSIITDYFSRTIRKCATMTKIKVGDRVCIRGLVQSDCLGLTGKVLEVHPSALFGPGILRCKVDFNGKIRRLLSLHLAPVEHNKAITAA
;
A
#
# COMPACT_ATOMS: atom_id res chain seq x y z
N MET A 1 33.50 18.67 2.02
CA MET A 1 32.14 18.52 2.59
C MET A 1 31.62 17.10 2.31
N PRO A 2 32.02 16.07 3.09
CA PRO A 2 31.70 14.65 2.82
C PRO A 2 30.47 14.11 3.58
N GLU A 3 29.94 14.84 4.56
CA GLU A 3 28.92 14.34 5.50
C GLU A 3 27.50 14.25 4.90
N PHE A 4 27.27 14.93 3.78
CA PHE A 4 25.97 14.94 3.06
C PHE A 4 25.74 13.68 2.23
N LEU A 5 26.82 13.03 1.76
CA LEU A 5 26.74 11.78 0.99
C LEU A 5 26.47 10.57 1.90
N CYS A 6 27.04 10.58 3.12
CA CYS A 6 26.89 9.48 4.07
C CYS A 6 25.45 9.34 4.60
N THR A 7 24.78 10.47 4.83
CA THR A 7 23.37 10.48 5.25
C THR A 7 22.42 10.01 4.14
N LEU A 8 22.73 10.32 2.87
CA LEU A 8 21.91 9.90 1.73
C LEU A 8 21.97 8.39 1.51
N GLU A 9 23.17 7.80 1.55
CA GLU A 9 23.40 6.36 1.44
C GLU A 9 22.71 5.59 2.58
N PHE A 10 22.75 6.13 3.79
CA PHE A 10 22.12 5.51 4.96
C PHE A 10 20.59 5.57 4.89
N LEU A 11 20.02 6.71 4.49
CA LEU A 11 18.58 6.83 4.24
C LEU A 11 18.14 5.90 3.11
N HIS A 12 18.94 5.78 2.05
CA HIS A 12 18.64 4.90 0.94
C HIS A 12 18.63 3.42 1.37
N SER A 13 19.59 3.03 2.22
CA SER A 13 19.64 1.68 2.81
C SER A 13 18.43 1.38 3.70
N ILE A 14 18.02 2.32 4.55
CA ILE A 14 16.82 2.18 5.40
C ILE A 14 15.55 2.06 4.55
N ILE A 15 15.41 2.91 3.52
CA ILE A 15 14.27 2.88 2.61
C ILE A 15 14.24 1.54 1.87
N THR A 16 15.39 1.04 1.43
CA THR A 16 15.50 -0.21 0.67
C THR A 16 15.25 -1.44 1.54
N ASP A 17 15.73 -1.48 2.80
CA ASP A 17 15.45 -2.58 3.74
C ASP A 17 13.97 -2.57 4.15
N TYR A 18 13.42 -1.38 4.44
CA TYR A 18 11.99 -1.24 4.76
C TYR A 18 11.11 -1.64 3.57
N PHE A 19 11.48 -1.24 2.35
CA PHE A 19 10.78 -1.62 1.12
C PHE A 19 10.91 -3.13 0.86
N SER A 20 12.07 -3.72 1.07
CA SER A 20 12.31 -5.16 0.91
C SER A 20 11.55 -6.00 1.94
N ARG A 21 11.52 -5.59 3.21
CA ARG A 21 10.68 -6.22 4.25
C ARG A 21 9.20 -6.06 3.96
N THR A 22 8.79 -4.90 3.47
CA THR A 22 7.39 -4.63 3.10
C THR A 22 6.98 -5.47 1.90
N ILE A 23 7.82 -5.58 0.86
CA ILE A 23 7.61 -6.46 -0.29
C ILE A 23 7.54 -7.92 0.15
N ARG A 24 8.45 -8.39 1.01
CA ARG A 24 8.42 -9.78 1.51
C ARG A 24 7.13 -10.09 2.27
N LYS A 25 6.63 -9.17 3.10
CA LYS A 25 5.30 -9.31 3.74
C LYS A 25 4.15 -9.20 2.73
N CYS A 26 4.31 -8.43 1.66
CA CYS A 26 3.32 -8.27 0.60
C CYS A 26 3.29 -9.46 -0.36
N ALA A 27 4.39 -10.20 -0.52
CA ALA A 27 4.45 -11.44 -1.29
C ALA A 27 3.58 -12.55 -0.67
N THR A 28 3.34 -12.47 0.65
CA THR A 28 2.35 -13.28 1.38
C THR A 28 0.95 -12.66 1.43
N MET A 29 0.74 -11.43 0.92
CA MET A 29 -0.57 -10.78 0.94
C MET A 29 -1.42 -11.23 -0.25
N THR A 30 -2.61 -11.69 0.10
CA THR A 30 -3.79 -11.86 -0.76
C THR A 30 -3.80 -10.85 -1.92
N LYS A 31 -3.88 -11.37 -3.16
CA LYS A 31 -3.98 -10.57 -4.38
C LYS A 31 -5.18 -9.61 -4.24
N ILE A 32 -4.90 -8.31 -4.12
CA ILE A 32 -5.92 -7.25 -4.16
C ILE A 32 -6.64 -7.31 -5.51
N LYS A 33 -7.97 -7.30 -5.48
CA LYS A 33 -8.84 -7.36 -6.66
C LYS A 33 -9.73 -6.12 -6.74
N VAL A 34 -10.30 -5.91 -7.93
CA VAL A 34 -11.34 -4.91 -8.13
C VAL A 34 -12.55 -5.26 -7.27
N GLY A 35 -13.09 -4.27 -6.57
CA GLY A 35 -14.20 -4.43 -5.64
C GLY A 35 -13.78 -4.62 -4.19
N ASP A 36 -12.52 -4.98 -3.92
CA ASP A 36 -12.03 -5.16 -2.55
C ASP A 36 -12.11 -3.86 -1.75
N ARG A 37 -12.39 -3.99 -0.45
CA ARG A 37 -12.25 -2.89 0.50
C ARG A 37 -10.85 -2.89 1.06
N VAL A 38 -10.18 -1.75 0.93
CA VAL A 38 -8.79 -1.56 1.33
C VAL A 38 -8.65 -0.29 2.15
N CYS A 39 -7.69 -0.25 3.05
CA CYS A 39 -7.29 0.96 3.74
C CYS A 39 -5.84 1.29 3.41
N ILE A 40 -5.45 2.54 3.62
CA ILE A 40 -4.07 2.97 3.43
C ILE A 40 -3.20 2.41 4.57
N ARG A 41 -2.07 1.82 4.18
CA ARG A 41 -1.03 1.38 5.10
C ARG A 41 0.07 2.44 5.21
N GLY A 42 0.31 2.92 6.42
CA GLY A 42 1.34 3.92 6.70
C GLY A 42 0.90 5.34 6.35
N LEU A 43 1.87 6.26 6.20
CA LEU A 43 1.64 7.70 6.01
C LEU A 43 1.64 8.14 4.53
N VAL A 44 1.43 7.21 3.59
CA VAL A 44 1.31 7.57 2.17
C VAL A 44 -0.09 8.14 1.95
N GLN A 45 -0.19 9.41 1.56
CA GLN A 45 -1.47 10.14 1.39
C GLN A 45 -2.27 10.26 2.69
N SER A 46 -1.77 11.10 3.59
CA SER A 46 -2.36 11.39 4.90
C SER A 46 -3.80 11.92 4.84
N ASP A 47 -4.22 12.49 3.71
CA ASP A 47 -5.58 12.99 3.48
C ASP A 47 -6.65 11.90 3.36
N CYS A 48 -6.21 10.64 3.21
CA CYS A 48 -7.03 9.44 3.13
C CYS A 48 -6.73 8.45 4.27
N LEU A 49 -5.92 8.84 5.27
CA LEU A 49 -5.60 8.02 6.43
C LEU A 49 -6.88 7.72 7.24
N GLY A 50 -7.05 6.46 7.65
CA GLY A 50 -8.24 6.02 8.41
C GLY A 50 -9.49 5.81 7.56
N LEU A 51 -9.48 6.17 6.27
CA LEU A 51 -10.57 5.88 5.36
C LEU A 51 -10.47 4.45 4.80
N THR A 52 -11.63 3.81 4.65
CA THR A 52 -11.75 2.59 3.86
C THR A 52 -12.17 2.96 2.45
N GLY A 53 -11.39 2.53 1.46
CA GLY A 53 -11.66 2.74 0.06
C GLY A 53 -12.04 1.46 -0.67
N LYS A 54 -12.67 1.61 -1.83
CA LYS A 54 -13.01 0.50 -2.73
C LYS A 54 -12.07 0.51 -3.92
N VAL A 55 -11.49 -0.65 -4.24
CA VAL A 55 -10.64 -0.79 -5.42
C VAL A 55 -11.51 -0.75 -6.67
N LEU A 56 -11.20 0.19 -7.57
CA LEU A 56 -11.88 0.38 -8.85
C LEU A 56 -11.15 -0.34 -9.99
N GLU A 57 -9.82 -0.26 -10.02
CA GLU A 57 -8.99 -0.81 -11.09
C GLU A 57 -7.69 -1.37 -10.49
N VAL A 58 -7.17 -2.43 -11.10
CA VAL A 58 -5.89 -3.06 -10.71
C VAL A 58 -5.10 -3.39 -11.98
N HIS A 59 -3.86 -2.92 -12.04
CA HIS A 59 -2.94 -3.16 -13.15
C HIS A 59 -1.56 -3.58 -12.64
N PRO A 60 -0.82 -4.44 -13.34
CA PRO A 60 0.59 -4.67 -13.04
C PRO A 60 1.40 -3.37 -13.15
N SER A 61 2.33 -3.15 -12.23
CA SER A 61 3.28 -2.04 -12.37
C SER A 61 4.44 -2.44 -13.27
N ALA A 62 4.73 -1.66 -14.31
CA ALA A 62 5.94 -1.82 -15.12
C ALA A 62 7.20 -1.24 -14.45
N LEU A 63 7.02 -0.31 -13.50
CA LEU A 63 8.12 0.44 -12.88
C LEU A 63 8.59 -0.15 -11.55
N PHE A 64 7.77 -1.00 -10.94
CA PHE A 64 8.06 -1.59 -9.64
C PHE A 64 8.12 -3.10 -9.83
N GLY A 65 9.04 -3.77 -9.11
CA GLY A 65 9.38 -5.18 -9.33
C GLY A 65 8.19 -6.15 -9.39
N PRO A 66 8.44 -7.39 -9.86
CA PRO A 66 7.38 -8.37 -10.12
C PRO A 66 6.52 -8.59 -8.88
N GLY A 67 5.20 -8.50 -9.05
CA GLY A 67 4.21 -8.68 -7.97
C GLY A 67 3.64 -7.38 -7.37
N ILE A 68 4.15 -6.22 -7.76
CA ILE A 68 3.58 -4.93 -7.35
C ILE A 68 2.49 -4.50 -8.34
N LEU A 69 1.31 -4.19 -7.81
CA LEU A 69 0.17 -3.74 -8.59
C LEU A 69 -0.07 -2.25 -8.38
N ARG A 70 -0.51 -1.56 -9.42
CA ARG A 70 -1.11 -0.23 -9.38
C ARG A 70 -2.60 -0.38 -9.18
N CYS A 71 -3.12 0.21 -8.12
CA CYS A 71 -4.51 0.18 -7.75
C CYS A 71 -5.09 1.60 -7.85
N LYS A 72 -6.25 1.73 -8.50
CA LYS A 72 -7.10 2.91 -8.38
C LYS A 72 -8.12 2.63 -7.31
N VAL A 73 -8.15 3.45 -6.27
CA VAL A 73 -9.00 3.25 -5.10
C VAL A 73 -9.84 4.50 -4.89
N ASP A 74 -11.12 4.32 -4.65
CA ASP A 74 -12.03 5.39 -4.24
C ASP A 74 -12.20 5.37 -2.72
N PHE A 75 -11.65 6.38 -2.05
CA PHE A 75 -11.84 6.63 -0.63
C PHE A 75 -12.99 7.62 -0.42
N ASN A 76 -14.23 7.11 -0.52
CA ASN A 76 -15.45 7.87 -0.27
C ASN A 76 -15.58 9.16 -1.12
N GLY A 77 -15.36 9.05 -2.44
CA GLY A 77 -15.36 10.16 -3.39
C GLY A 77 -13.96 10.70 -3.71
N LYS A 78 -12.93 10.29 -2.95
CA LYS A 78 -11.52 10.66 -3.22
C LYS A 78 -10.82 9.55 -3.98
N ILE A 79 -10.71 9.70 -5.30
CA ILE A 79 -10.01 8.72 -6.14
C ILE A 79 -8.50 8.93 -6.03
N ARG A 80 -7.78 7.87 -5.66
CA ARG A 80 -6.32 7.83 -5.53
C ARG A 80 -5.72 6.67 -6.31
N ARG A 81 -4.54 6.90 -6.88
CA ARG A 81 -3.72 5.86 -7.52
C ARG A 81 -2.58 5.51 -6.57
N LEU A 82 -2.56 4.27 -6.13
CA LEU A 82 -1.63 3.76 -5.12
C LEU A 82 -1.02 2.44 -5.60
N LEU A 83 0.07 2.03 -4.98
CA LEU A 83 0.63 0.70 -5.17
C LEU A 83 0.00 -0.26 -4.16
N SER A 84 -0.10 -1.53 -4.51
CA SER A 84 -0.62 -2.58 -3.62
C SER A 84 0.10 -2.64 -2.28
N LEU A 85 1.39 -2.28 -2.25
CA LEU A 85 2.20 -2.23 -1.02
C LEU A 85 1.76 -1.14 -0.02
N HIS A 86 1.05 -0.10 -0.49
CA HIS A 86 0.48 0.97 0.33
C HIS A 86 -0.94 0.67 0.79
N LEU A 87 -1.49 -0.49 0.41
CA LEU A 87 -2.86 -0.87 0.72
C LEU A 87 -2.84 -2.10 1.63
N ALA A 88 -3.74 -2.11 2.59
CA ALA A 88 -4.05 -3.29 3.38
C ALA A 88 -5.50 -3.69 3.13
N PRO A 89 -5.81 -5.00 2.94
CA PRO A 89 -7.18 -5.45 2.88
C PRO A 89 -7.86 -5.18 4.23
N VAL A 90 -9.08 -4.66 4.18
CA VAL A 90 -9.93 -4.59 5.37
C VAL A 90 -10.60 -5.96 5.48
N GLU A 91 -10.20 -6.77 6.46
CA GLU A 91 -10.96 -7.98 6.75
C GLU A 91 -12.37 -7.56 7.11
N HIS A 92 -13.36 -8.11 6.40
CA HIS A 92 -14.72 -8.09 6.88
C HIS A 92 -14.70 -8.89 8.18
N ASN A 93 -14.58 -8.20 9.32
CA ASN A 93 -15.00 -8.77 10.59
C ASN A 93 -16.42 -9.24 10.35
N LYS A 94 -16.57 -10.57 10.25
CA LYS A 94 -17.85 -11.25 10.21
C LYS A 94 -18.62 -10.66 11.38
N ALA A 95 -19.67 -9.91 11.08
CA ALA A 95 -20.48 -9.26 12.09
C ALA A 95 -20.74 -10.27 13.20
N ILE A 96 -20.32 -9.95 14.41
CA ILE A 96 -20.82 -10.65 15.59
C ILE A 96 -22.28 -10.21 15.66
N THR A 97 -23.14 -10.99 15.03
CA THR A 97 -24.59 -10.93 15.21
C THR A 97 -24.83 -11.38 16.65
N ALA A 98 -24.86 -10.44 17.59
CA ALA A 98 -25.47 -10.66 18.88
C ALA A 98 -26.98 -10.50 18.66
N ALA A 99 -27.68 -11.63 18.56
CA ALA A 99 -29.12 -11.74 18.71
C ALA A 99 -29.47 -11.84 20.20
#